data_AF-A0A5E6T7X5-F1
#
_entry.id   AF-A0A5E6T7X5-F1
#
_cell.length_a   1.000
_cell.length_b   1.000
_cell.length_c   1.000
_cell.angle_alpha   90.00
_cell.angle_beta   90.00
_cell.angle_gamma   90.00
#
_symmetry.space_group_name_H-M   'P 1'
#
loop_
_entity.id
_entity.type
_entity.pdbx_description
1 polymer ?
#
loop_
_entity_poly.entity_id
_entity_poly.type
_entity_poly.pdbx_seq_one_letter_code
_entity_poly.pdbx_strand_id
1 'polypeptide(L)'
;MSGAVHEPMAQWLLLDGPDAPQALLTLRQAFSGVRRFSLFEGTEFEPVSEYGPVLLELRDCPALAALCHSDPDTWRGLLLGSEASAQQLLGHLQRMLTVSFGLSHRALLSYYNRQTASYFFDACDAAELSRWLGPIRQLRWFGGTWGDRAIGSQGWQQLRNPGLAVEPLSIEESLTRRQRERLQACLLEQHIWRWCQSLGTDYATMSSHVQQGLTLGFSDRTVLDGWLWLRLLHPRAVLVPPPVGLTQQQRLDHVRRQWRGDQL
;
A
#
# COMPACT_ATOMS: atom_id res chain seq x y z
N MET A 1 -15.93 37.22 -10.11
CA MET A 1 -14.59 36.73 -10.48
C MET A 1 -14.06 35.94 -9.30
N SER A 2 -14.31 34.63 -9.27
CA SER A 2 -13.81 33.77 -8.20
C SER A 2 -12.39 33.38 -8.57
N GLY A 3 -11.40 33.88 -7.83
CA GLY A 3 -10.02 33.48 -8.00
C GLY A 3 -9.93 31.98 -7.75
N ALA A 4 -9.76 31.21 -8.82
CA ALA A 4 -9.24 29.85 -8.69
C ALA A 4 -7.87 30.01 -8.04
N VAL A 5 -7.79 29.74 -6.74
CA VAL A 5 -6.50 29.48 -6.08
C VAL A 5 -5.91 28.33 -6.88
N HIS A 6 -4.95 28.63 -7.75
CA HIS A 6 -4.24 27.61 -8.50
C HIS A 6 -3.73 26.61 -7.47
N GLU A 7 -4.28 25.40 -7.46
CA GLU A 7 -3.71 24.33 -6.66
C GLU A 7 -2.25 24.21 -7.10
N PRO A 8 -1.28 24.27 -6.15
CA PRO A 8 0.12 24.23 -6.52
C PRO A 8 0.35 22.94 -7.32
N MET A 9 0.85 23.10 -8.54
CA MET A 9 1.16 21.99 -9.42
C MET A 9 2.10 21.04 -8.69
N ALA A 10 1.88 19.72 -8.81
CA ALA A 10 2.80 18.75 -8.25
C ALA A 10 4.22 19.01 -8.77
N GLN A 11 5.18 19.13 -7.85
CA GLN A 11 6.56 19.47 -8.16
C GLN A 11 7.46 18.24 -8.20
N TRP A 12 6.97 17.13 -7.65
CA TRP A 12 7.70 15.89 -7.53
C TRP A 12 6.81 14.70 -7.87
N LEU A 13 7.41 13.66 -8.45
CA LEU A 13 6.81 12.33 -8.57
C LEU A 13 7.71 11.33 -7.85
N LEU A 14 7.16 10.60 -6.89
CA LEU A 14 7.79 9.43 -6.29
C LEU A 14 7.22 8.18 -6.96
N LEU A 15 8.04 7.56 -7.81
CA LEU A 15 7.65 6.42 -8.62
C LEU A 15 8.09 5.11 -7.97
N ASP A 16 7.18 4.14 -7.85
CA ASP A 16 7.49 2.78 -7.41
C ASP A 16 8.07 1.99 -8.59
N GLY A 17 9.38 1.75 -8.59
CA GLY A 17 10.10 1.20 -9.75
C GLY A 17 9.54 -0.15 -10.24
N PRO A 18 9.40 -1.16 -9.36
CA PRO A 18 8.83 -2.46 -9.72
C PRO A 18 7.39 -2.40 -10.24
N ASP A 19 6.59 -1.46 -9.74
CA ASP A 19 5.19 -1.31 -10.14
C ASP A 19 5.02 -0.48 -11.42
N ALA A 20 6.06 0.24 -11.89
CA ALA A 20 6.00 1.16 -13.02
C ALA A 20 7.12 0.97 -14.08
N PRO A 21 7.36 -0.26 -14.60
CA PRO A 21 8.45 -0.52 -15.54
C PRO A 21 8.33 0.29 -16.84
N GLN A 22 7.11 0.53 -17.33
CA GLN A 22 6.90 1.31 -18.55
C GLN A 22 7.16 2.82 -18.35
N ALA A 23 6.86 3.37 -17.17
CA ALA A 23 7.25 4.73 -16.85
C ALA A 23 8.77 4.86 -16.78
N LEU A 24 9.47 3.89 -16.17
CA LEU A 24 10.93 3.88 -16.14
C LEU A 24 11.57 3.82 -17.53
N LEU A 25 11.01 3.02 -18.45
CA LEU A 25 11.45 2.98 -19.85
C LEU A 25 11.21 4.32 -20.56
N THR A 26 10.00 4.88 -20.40
CA THR A 26 9.64 6.18 -20.99
C THR A 26 10.54 7.30 -20.47
N LEU A 27 10.86 7.30 -19.17
CA LEU A 27 11.79 8.26 -18.57
C LEU A 27 13.18 8.18 -19.21
N ARG A 28 13.71 6.97 -19.41
CA ARG A 28 15.03 6.77 -20.03
C ARG A 28 15.06 7.24 -21.49
N GLN A 29 13.96 7.08 -22.22
CA GLN A 29 13.90 7.36 -23.66
C GLN A 29 13.52 8.81 -23.98
N ALA A 30 12.50 9.35 -23.32
CA ALA A 30 11.88 10.63 -23.68
C ALA A 30 12.17 11.77 -22.68
N PHE A 31 12.64 11.45 -21.47
CA PHE A 31 12.83 12.42 -20.39
C PHE A 31 14.19 12.27 -19.69
N SER A 32 15.24 11.96 -20.46
CA SER A 32 16.59 11.68 -19.92
C SER A 32 17.22 12.84 -19.14
N GLY A 33 16.78 14.09 -19.40
CA GLY A 33 17.23 15.29 -18.69
C GLY A 33 16.52 15.56 -17.35
N VAL A 34 15.49 14.80 -17.00
CA VAL A 34 14.77 14.99 -15.73
C VAL A 34 15.64 14.58 -14.55
N ARG A 35 15.76 15.45 -13.55
CA ARG A 35 16.51 15.17 -12.33
C ARG A 35 15.81 14.05 -11.54
N ARG A 36 16.60 13.06 -11.15
CA ARG A 36 16.16 11.85 -10.46
C ARG A 36 17.06 11.56 -9.27
N PHE A 37 16.45 11.05 -8.20
CA PHE A 37 17.12 10.69 -6.97
C PHE A 37 16.64 9.30 -6.55
N SER A 38 17.57 8.37 -6.29
CA SER A 38 17.21 7.07 -5.73
C SER A 38 16.80 7.26 -4.28
N LEU A 39 15.62 6.79 -3.89
CA LEU A 39 15.18 6.93 -2.51
C LEU A 39 16.04 6.09 -1.56
N PHE A 40 16.59 4.97 -2.03
CA PHE A 40 17.37 4.04 -1.22
C PHE A 40 18.85 4.39 -1.10
N GLU A 41 19.34 5.36 -1.87
CA GLU A 41 20.72 5.82 -1.80
C GLU A 41 21.06 6.40 -0.41
N GLY A 42 22.15 5.92 0.22
CA GLY A 42 22.53 6.32 1.56
C GLY A 42 21.66 5.72 2.68
N THR A 43 20.86 4.70 2.38
CA THR A 43 20.02 3.98 3.36
C THR A 43 20.44 2.51 3.48
N GLU A 44 19.91 1.78 4.46
CA GLU A 44 20.10 0.33 4.58
C GLU A 44 19.63 -0.48 3.35
N PHE A 45 18.78 0.12 2.51
CA PHE A 45 18.22 -0.50 1.29
C PHE A 45 19.04 -0.20 0.04
N GLU A 46 20.17 0.51 0.16
CA GLU A 46 21.03 0.86 -0.98
C GLU A 46 21.41 -0.33 -1.88
N PRO A 47 21.71 -1.55 -1.36
CA PRO A 47 22.04 -2.70 -2.19
C PRO A 47 20.96 -3.13 -3.19
N VAL A 48 19.70 -2.70 -3.00
CA VAL A 48 18.57 -2.99 -3.88
C VAL A 48 18.04 -1.73 -4.59
N SER A 49 18.81 -0.65 -4.63
CA SER A 49 18.40 0.64 -5.24
C SER A 49 17.93 0.53 -6.70
N GLU A 50 18.45 -0.42 -7.47
CA GLU A 50 18.01 -0.66 -8.85
C GLU A 50 16.50 -0.99 -8.94
N TYR A 51 15.97 -1.63 -7.90
CA TYR A 51 14.55 -2.00 -7.75
C TYR A 51 13.82 -1.07 -6.79
N GLY A 52 14.46 0.02 -6.36
CA GLY A 52 13.91 0.96 -5.40
C GLY A 52 13.03 2.02 -6.05
N PRO A 53 12.28 2.78 -5.24
CA PRO A 53 11.51 3.91 -5.72
C PRO A 53 12.43 5.09 -6.07
N VAL A 54 11.99 5.87 -7.05
CA VAL A 54 12.77 6.99 -7.61
C VAL A 54 11.97 8.27 -7.47
N LEU A 55 12.60 9.31 -6.91
CA LEU A 55 12.05 10.65 -6.83
C LEU A 55 12.46 11.45 -8.06
N LEU A 56 11.49 12.07 -8.73
CA LEU A 56 11.66 12.83 -9.97
C LEU A 56 11.23 14.29 -9.75
N GLU A 57 12.02 15.25 -10.24
CA GLU A 57 11.67 16.67 -10.20
C GLU A 57 10.85 17.05 -11.44
N LEU A 58 9.61 17.52 -11.23
CA LEU A 58 8.66 17.84 -12.29
C LEU A 58 8.66 19.33 -12.68
N ARG A 59 9.26 20.20 -11.85
CA ARG A 59 9.17 21.67 -11.97
C ARG A 59 9.52 22.18 -13.38
N ASP A 60 10.56 21.62 -13.96
CA ASP A 60 11.07 22.03 -15.29
C ASP A 60 10.58 21.11 -16.43
N CYS A 61 9.60 20.23 -16.18
CA CYS A 61 9.10 19.28 -17.17
C CYS A 61 7.57 19.18 -17.17
N PRO A 62 6.85 20.21 -17.67
CA PRO A 62 5.38 20.24 -17.66
C PRO A 62 4.73 19.11 -18.48
N ALA A 63 5.39 18.64 -19.54
CA ALA A 63 4.92 17.52 -20.34
C ALA A 63 4.87 16.22 -19.51
N LEU A 64 5.91 15.95 -18.71
CA LEU A 64 5.94 14.82 -17.80
C LEU A 64 4.89 14.97 -16.69
N ALA A 65 4.75 16.16 -16.12
CA ALA A 65 3.73 16.44 -15.12
C ALA A 65 2.31 16.17 -15.65
N ALA A 66 2.02 16.58 -16.90
CA ALA A 66 0.74 16.31 -17.55
C ALA A 66 0.51 14.81 -17.76
N LEU A 67 1.52 14.06 -18.22
CA LEU A 67 1.43 12.60 -18.40
C LEU A 67 1.10 11.87 -17.09
N CYS A 68 1.69 12.29 -15.97
CA CYS A 68 1.40 11.70 -14.66
C CYS A 68 -0.07 11.85 -14.27
N HIS A 69 -0.75 12.90 -14.75
CA HIS A 69 -2.17 13.15 -14.48
C HIS A 69 -3.08 12.44 -15.49
N SER A 70 -2.70 12.39 -16.78
CA SER A 70 -3.53 11.81 -17.83
C SER A 70 -3.42 10.30 -17.95
N ASP A 71 -2.28 9.72 -17.54
CA ASP A 71 -2.02 8.28 -17.59
C ASP A 71 -1.49 7.74 -16.24
N PRO A 72 -2.33 7.75 -15.20
CA PRO A 72 -1.94 7.27 -13.87
C PRO A 72 -1.63 5.77 -13.80
N ASP A 73 -2.06 4.98 -14.79
CA ASP A 73 -1.81 3.55 -14.84
C ASP A 73 -0.41 3.20 -15.35
N THR A 74 0.20 4.05 -16.16
CA THR A 74 1.63 3.98 -16.47
C THR A 74 2.46 4.64 -15.36
N TRP A 75 2.06 5.84 -14.93
CA TRP A 75 2.80 6.66 -13.95
C TRP A 75 2.39 6.34 -12.51
N ARG A 76 2.61 5.09 -12.12
CA ARG A 76 2.17 4.52 -10.84
C ARG A 76 3.02 5.00 -9.67
N GLY A 77 2.75 6.21 -9.20
CA GLY A 77 3.47 6.80 -8.07
C GLY A 77 2.64 7.79 -7.28
N LEU A 78 3.33 8.52 -6.41
CA LEU A 78 2.78 9.61 -5.61
C LEU A 78 3.27 10.95 -6.15
N LEU A 79 2.34 11.84 -6.45
CA LEU A 79 2.62 13.24 -6.80
C LEU A 79 2.69 14.07 -5.52
N LEU A 80 3.79 14.81 -5.34
CA LEU A 80 4.03 15.63 -4.15
C LEU A 80 4.16 17.11 -4.50
N GLY A 81 3.51 17.96 -3.72
CA GLY A 81 3.76 19.40 -3.67
C GLY A 81 4.60 19.74 -2.44
N SER A 82 5.79 20.30 -2.63
CA SER A 82 6.72 20.63 -1.54
C SER A 82 7.72 21.70 -1.96
N GLU A 83 7.77 22.79 -1.19
CA GLU A 83 8.74 23.89 -1.41
C GLU A 83 10.13 23.60 -0.82
N ALA A 84 10.31 22.46 -0.16
CA ALA A 84 11.62 22.06 0.35
C ALA A 84 12.60 21.76 -0.78
N SER A 85 13.89 21.88 -0.50
CA SER A 85 14.92 21.47 -1.46
C SER A 85 14.86 19.97 -1.73
N ALA A 86 15.40 19.54 -2.88
CA ALA A 86 15.49 18.11 -3.23
C ALA A 86 16.08 17.27 -2.09
N GLN A 87 17.16 17.76 -1.47
CA GLN A 87 17.85 17.06 -0.38
C GLN A 87 17.00 16.99 0.90
N GLN A 88 16.30 18.07 1.25
CA GLN A 88 15.41 18.09 2.41
C GLN A 88 14.22 17.14 2.22
N LEU A 89 13.61 17.16 1.03
CA LEU A 89 12.50 16.26 0.70
C LEU A 89 12.96 14.80 0.68
N LEU A 90 14.09 14.51 0.02
CA LEU A 90 14.65 13.16 -0.05
C LEU A 90 14.95 12.61 1.35
N GLY A 91 15.62 13.39 2.20
CA GLY A 91 15.92 12.98 3.57
C GLY A 91 14.66 12.74 4.42
N HIS A 92 13.60 13.51 4.21
CA HIS A 92 12.30 13.26 4.86
C HIS A 92 11.65 11.97 4.37
N LEU A 93 11.58 11.78 3.05
CA LEU A 93 11.06 10.56 2.43
C LEU A 93 11.84 9.30 2.86
N GLN A 94 13.15 9.42 3.08
CA GLN A 94 14.00 8.34 3.58
C GLN A 94 13.68 7.98 5.04
N ARG A 95 13.40 8.97 5.90
CA ARG A 95 12.97 8.70 7.29
C ARG A 95 11.66 7.92 7.37
N MET A 96 10.78 8.11 6.39
CA MET A 96 9.53 7.36 6.32
C MET A 96 9.70 5.89 5.93
N LEU A 97 10.87 5.47 5.43
CA LEU A 97 11.09 4.10 4.95
C LEU A 97 11.09 3.08 6.08
N THR A 98 11.74 3.36 7.21
CA THR A 98 11.87 2.39 8.29
C THR A 98 10.97 2.80 9.43
N VAL A 99 10.13 1.87 9.89
CA VAL A 99 9.19 2.06 10.98
C VAL A 99 9.36 0.98 12.04
N SER A 100 9.01 1.30 13.28
CA SER A 100 9.03 0.33 14.38
C SER A 100 7.62 -0.11 14.77
N PHE A 101 7.50 -1.36 15.24
CA PHE A 101 6.28 -1.85 15.85
C PHE A 101 6.59 -2.82 16.99
N GLY A 102 6.06 -2.55 18.19
CA GLY A 102 6.44 -3.27 19.39
C GLY A 102 7.86 -2.92 19.85
N LEU A 103 8.42 -3.75 20.73
CA LEU A 103 9.68 -3.42 21.45
C LEU A 103 10.95 -3.64 20.61
N SER A 104 10.89 -4.39 19.51
CA SER A 104 12.12 -4.80 18.79
C SER A 104 11.93 -5.09 17.29
N HIS A 105 10.75 -4.82 16.73
CA HIS A 105 10.53 -5.10 15.30
C HIS A 105 10.61 -3.82 14.48
N ARG A 106 11.33 -3.91 13.38
CA ARG A 106 11.44 -2.90 12.34
C ARG A 106 10.91 -3.47 11.03
N ALA A 107 10.33 -2.61 10.20
CA ALA A 107 9.95 -2.97 8.83
C ALA A 107 10.17 -1.80 7.88
N LEU A 108 10.30 -2.15 6.60
CA LEU A 108 10.17 -1.22 5.49
C LEU A 108 8.69 -0.86 5.31
N LEU A 109 8.35 0.40 5.46
CA LEU A 109 7.07 0.97 5.05
C LEU A 109 7.16 1.40 3.58
N SER A 110 6.61 0.57 2.69
CA SER A 110 6.51 0.88 1.26
C SER A 110 5.41 1.91 0.96
N TYR A 111 5.41 3.06 1.65
CA TYR A 111 4.38 4.10 1.48
C TYR A 111 4.32 4.65 0.05
N TYR A 112 5.41 4.56 -0.71
CA TYR A 112 5.49 4.94 -2.13
C TYR A 112 4.61 4.08 -3.03
N ASN A 113 4.23 2.88 -2.58
CA ASN A 113 3.25 2.05 -3.26
C ASN A 113 1.84 2.63 -3.08
N ARG A 114 1.10 2.79 -4.18
CA ARG A 114 -0.23 3.46 -4.18
C ARG A 114 -1.27 2.72 -3.33
N GLN A 115 -1.23 1.39 -3.28
CA GLN A 115 -2.10 0.63 -2.41
C GLN A 115 -1.72 0.88 -0.95
N THR A 116 -0.44 0.72 -0.58
CA THR A 116 0.02 1.01 0.79
C THR A 116 -0.34 2.42 1.24
N ALA A 117 -0.12 3.44 0.41
CA ALA A 117 -0.51 4.83 0.67
C ALA A 117 -2.00 4.96 1.02
N SER A 118 -2.87 4.25 0.27
CA SER A 118 -4.32 4.31 0.44
C SER A 118 -4.80 3.74 1.78
N TYR A 119 -4.09 2.78 2.36
CA TYR A 119 -4.41 2.27 3.72
C TYR A 119 -3.70 3.06 4.81
N PHE A 120 -2.43 3.43 4.57
CA PHE A 120 -1.58 4.01 5.60
C PHE A 120 -2.04 5.42 5.97
N PHE A 121 -2.20 6.31 5.00
CA PHE A 121 -2.53 7.71 5.32
C PHE A 121 -3.98 7.89 5.79
N ASP A 122 -4.89 7.01 5.38
CA ASP A 122 -6.26 6.92 5.91
C ASP A 122 -6.30 6.49 7.39
N ALA A 123 -5.22 5.85 7.87
CA ALA A 123 -5.07 5.45 9.26
C ALA A 123 -4.54 6.58 10.16
N CYS A 124 -4.10 7.72 9.59
CA CYS A 124 -3.52 8.82 10.33
C CYS A 124 -4.58 9.83 10.81
N ASP A 125 -4.46 10.29 12.05
CA ASP A 125 -5.10 11.53 12.49
C ASP A 125 -4.38 12.78 11.94
N ALA A 126 -4.89 13.97 12.23
CA ALA A 126 -4.32 15.22 11.70
C ALA A 126 -2.89 15.52 12.21
N ALA A 127 -2.56 15.14 13.45
CA ALA A 127 -1.24 15.37 14.03
C ALA A 127 -0.23 14.37 13.49
N GLU A 128 -0.62 13.09 13.42
CA GLU A 128 0.14 12.03 12.77
C GLU A 128 0.39 12.37 11.30
N LEU A 129 -0.64 12.79 10.56
CA LEU A 129 -0.52 13.16 9.15
C LEU A 129 0.42 14.36 8.96
N SER A 130 0.36 15.37 9.84
CA SER A 130 1.29 16.50 9.81
C SER A 130 2.74 16.05 9.99
N ARG A 131 2.98 15.10 10.90
CA ARG A 131 4.31 14.52 11.15
C ARG A 131 4.80 13.71 9.95
N TRP A 132 3.98 12.79 9.43
CA TRP A 132 4.33 11.92 8.31
C TRP A 132 4.58 12.70 7.02
N LEU A 133 3.79 13.73 6.73
CA LEU A 133 3.98 14.54 5.53
C LEU A 133 5.13 15.55 5.68
N GLY A 134 5.40 16.05 6.89
CA GLY A 134 6.52 16.96 7.15
C GLY A 134 6.57 18.14 6.16
N PRO A 135 7.59 18.26 5.29
CA PRO A 135 7.69 19.34 4.30
C PRO A 135 6.69 19.22 3.13
N ILE A 136 6.08 18.06 2.93
CA ILE A 136 5.11 17.80 1.86
C ILE A 136 3.82 18.55 2.21
N ARG A 137 3.39 19.48 1.36
CA ARG A 137 2.14 20.24 1.53
C ARG A 137 0.93 19.51 0.96
N GLN A 138 1.13 18.78 -0.13
CA GLN A 138 0.08 18.05 -0.82
C GLN A 138 0.62 16.71 -1.32
N LEU A 139 -0.17 15.67 -1.17
CA LEU A 139 0.10 14.33 -1.69
C LEU A 139 -1.10 13.91 -2.55
N ARG A 140 -0.84 13.42 -3.76
CA ARG A 140 -1.88 12.92 -4.68
C ARG A 140 -1.42 11.62 -5.31
N TRP A 141 -2.34 10.70 -5.53
CA TRP A 141 -2.08 9.47 -6.25
C TRP A 141 -3.38 8.94 -6.83
N PHE A 142 -3.31 8.22 -7.94
CA PHE A 142 -4.46 7.49 -8.46
C PHE A 142 -4.47 6.10 -7.86
N GLY A 143 -5.51 5.75 -7.12
CA GLY A 143 -5.57 4.45 -6.48
C GLY A 143 -6.74 4.31 -5.52
N GLY A 144 -6.57 3.38 -4.60
CA GLY A 144 -7.55 3.00 -3.61
C GLY A 144 -7.08 1.71 -2.94
N THR A 145 -7.95 1.19 -2.09
CA THR A 145 -7.77 -0.12 -1.46
C THR A 145 -7.74 -1.25 -2.51
N TRP A 146 -7.34 -2.45 -2.10
CA TRP A 146 -7.46 -3.64 -2.94
C TRP A 146 -8.93 -3.96 -3.26
N GLY A 147 -9.84 -3.68 -2.32
CA GLY A 147 -11.29 -3.71 -2.59
C GLY A 147 -11.69 -2.76 -3.72
N ASP A 148 -11.26 -1.49 -3.66
CA ASP A 148 -11.54 -0.52 -4.72
C ASP A 148 -10.99 -0.96 -6.08
N ARG A 149 -9.76 -1.50 -6.07
CA ARG A 149 -9.14 -2.07 -7.26
C ARG A 149 -9.93 -3.23 -7.84
N ALA A 150 -10.46 -4.10 -7.00
CA ALA A 150 -11.18 -5.29 -7.44
C ALA A 150 -12.51 -4.97 -8.13
N ILE A 151 -13.19 -3.90 -7.72
CA ILE A 151 -14.47 -3.47 -8.31
C ILE A 151 -14.32 -2.34 -9.34
N GLY A 152 -13.09 -1.91 -9.63
CA GLY A 152 -12.82 -0.84 -10.59
C GLY A 152 -13.19 0.56 -10.11
N SER A 153 -13.26 0.80 -8.79
CA SER A 153 -13.62 2.10 -8.20
C SER A 153 -12.39 2.94 -7.78
N GLN A 154 -11.21 2.65 -8.34
CA GLN A 154 -10.03 3.45 -8.07
C GLN A 154 -10.20 4.87 -8.64
N GLY A 155 -9.60 5.85 -7.96
CA GLY A 155 -9.71 7.25 -8.34
C GLY A 155 -8.55 8.09 -7.85
N TRP A 156 -8.55 9.36 -8.21
CA TRP A 156 -7.60 10.32 -7.68
C TRP A 156 -7.85 10.56 -6.19
N GLN A 157 -6.87 10.17 -5.38
CA GLN A 157 -6.78 10.45 -3.96
C GLN A 157 -5.96 11.73 -3.76
N GLN A 158 -6.31 12.49 -2.72
CA GLN A 158 -5.62 13.73 -2.38
C GLN A 158 -5.61 13.94 -0.87
N LEU A 159 -4.44 14.28 -0.35
CA LEU A 159 -4.23 14.71 1.02
C LEU A 159 -3.55 16.07 1.03
N ARG A 160 -3.96 16.91 1.97
CA ARG A 160 -3.29 18.16 2.30
C ARG A 160 -2.70 18.02 3.69
N ASN A 161 -1.46 18.44 3.84
CA ASN A 161 -0.81 18.47 5.14
C ASN A 161 -1.52 19.52 6.02
N PRO A 162 -2.05 19.12 7.20
CA PRO A 162 -2.70 20.07 8.09
C PRO A 162 -1.76 21.16 8.63
N GLY A 163 -0.45 20.91 8.63
CA GLY A 163 0.57 21.88 9.05
C GLY A 163 0.54 22.16 10.55
N LEU A 164 0.10 21.19 11.36
CA LEU A 164 0.10 21.33 12.81
C LEU A 164 1.53 21.37 13.34
N ALA A 165 1.75 22.15 14.40
CA ALA A 165 3.01 22.15 15.13
C ALA A 165 3.15 20.83 15.91
N VAL A 166 3.92 19.90 15.35
CA VAL A 166 4.20 18.57 15.91
C VAL A 166 5.70 18.32 15.91
N GLU A 167 6.15 17.39 16.76
CA GLU A 167 7.53 16.91 16.71
C GLU A 167 7.85 16.36 15.31
N PRO A 168 9.05 16.64 14.77
CA PRO A 168 9.50 16.09 13.50
C PRO A 168 9.46 14.57 13.49
N LEU A 169 9.28 13.98 12.31
CA LEU A 169 9.31 12.52 12.14
C LEU A 169 10.65 11.95 12.62
N SER A 170 10.58 11.02 13.58
CA SER A 170 11.77 10.35 14.09
C SER A 170 12.30 9.31 13.10
N ILE A 171 13.56 8.89 13.30
CA ILE A 171 14.09 7.70 12.62
C ILE A 171 13.40 6.49 13.27
N GLU A 172 12.87 5.57 12.46
CA GLU A 172 12.14 4.39 12.96
C GLU A 172 10.87 4.72 13.75
N GLU A 173 10.12 5.73 13.28
CA GLU A 173 8.85 6.15 13.88
C GLU A 173 7.94 4.96 14.19
N SER A 174 7.38 4.95 15.40
CA SER A 174 6.53 3.85 15.86
C SER A 174 5.15 3.93 15.24
N LEU A 175 4.71 2.82 14.64
CA LEU A 175 3.37 2.73 14.08
C LEU A 175 2.32 2.61 15.19
N THR A 176 1.29 3.46 15.11
CA THR A 176 0.15 3.36 16.01
C THR A 176 -0.66 2.09 15.76
N ARG A 177 -1.50 1.71 16.72
CA ARG A 177 -2.33 0.49 16.59
C ARG A 177 -3.18 0.54 15.32
N ARG A 178 -3.79 1.69 15.04
CA ARG A 178 -4.65 1.91 13.86
C ARG A 178 -3.85 1.77 12.55
N GLN A 179 -2.66 2.38 12.46
CA GLN A 179 -1.79 2.24 11.30
C GLN A 179 -1.41 0.78 11.05
N ARG A 180 -1.05 0.03 12.10
CA ARG A 180 -0.72 -1.39 12.01
C ARG A 180 -1.90 -2.24 11.54
N GLU A 181 -3.08 -2.02 12.11
CA GLU A 181 -4.31 -2.71 11.72
C GLU A 181 -4.66 -2.45 10.24
N ARG A 182 -4.54 -1.21 9.75
CA ARG A 182 -4.81 -0.86 8.35
C ARG A 182 -3.78 -1.42 7.38
N LEU A 183 -2.50 -1.45 7.76
CA LEU A 183 -1.45 -2.10 6.95
C LEU A 183 -1.62 -3.62 6.93
N GLN A 184 -2.02 -4.23 8.04
CA GLN A 184 -2.35 -5.67 8.07
C GLN A 184 -3.56 -5.98 7.17
N ALA A 185 -4.59 -5.14 7.17
CA ALA A 185 -5.71 -5.24 6.23
C ALA A 185 -5.24 -5.13 4.77
N CYS A 186 -4.33 -4.20 4.46
CA CYS A 186 -3.72 -4.08 3.13
C CYS A 186 -3.08 -5.40 2.66
N LEU A 187 -2.29 -6.05 3.53
CA LEU A 187 -1.64 -7.33 3.19
C LEU A 187 -2.64 -8.47 3.01
N LEU A 188 -3.67 -8.53 3.86
CA LEU A 188 -4.72 -9.54 3.76
C LEU A 188 -5.55 -9.36 2.47
N GLU A 189 -5.92 -8.13 2.14
CA GLU A 189 -6.70 -7.84 0.95
C GLU A 189 -5.87 -7.99 -0.33
N GLN A 190 -4.57 -7.71 -0.30
CA GLN A 190 -3.66 -8.07 -1.38
C GLN A 190 -3.67 -9.57 -1.64
N HIS A 191 -3.67 -10.37 -0.57
CA HIS A 191 -3.72 -11.81 -0.65
C HIS A 191 -5.04 -12.29 -1.29
N ILE A 192 -6.19 -11.76 -0.84
CA ILE A 192 -7.51 -12.00 -1.45
C ILE A 192 -7.47 -11.67 -2.95
N TRP A 193 -6.97 -10.47 -3.30
CA TRP A 193 -6.91 -10.03 -4.69
C TRP A 193 -6.08 -10.97 -5.56
N ARG A 194 -4.91 -11.44 -5.07
CA ARG A 194 -4.06 -12.40 -5.79
C ARG A 194 -4.78 -13.73 -6.06
N TRP A 195 -5.54 -14.22 -5.09
CA TRP A 195 -6.39 -15.41 -5.27
C TRP A 195 -7.48 -15.21 -6.31
N CYS A 196 -8.10 -14.03 -6.34
CA CYS A 196 -9.09 -13.70 -7.37
C CYS A 196 -8.46 -13.69 -8.77
N GLN A 197 -7.25 -13.13 -8.91
CA GLN A 197 -6.54 -13.11 -10.18
C GLN A 197 -6.09 -14.50 -10.65
N SER A 198 -5.70 -15.40 -9.74
CA SER A 198 -5.23 -16.73 -10.12
C SER A 198 -6.37 -17.71 -10.47
N LEU A 199 -7.55 -17.55 -9.85
CA LEU A 199 -8.68 -18.47 -10.02
C LEU A 199 -9.84 -17.90 -10.85
N GLY A 200 -9.84 -16.60 -11.15
CA GLY A 200 -10.96 -15.94 -11.82
C GLY A 200 -12.20 -15.81 -10.92
N THR A 201 -12.06 -15.92 -9.60
CA THR A 201 -13.14 -15.78 -8.63
C THR A 201 -13.45 -14.32 -8.33
N ASP A 202 -14.70 -14.00 -8.00
CA ASP A 202 -15.07 -12.66 -7.57
C ASP A 202 -14.50 -12.30 -6.19
N TYR A 203 -14.16 -11.02 -6.02
CA TYR A 203 -13.53 -10.51 -4.80
C TYR A 203 -14.44 -10.57 -3.58
N ALA A 204 -15.74 -10.34 -3.73
CA ALA A 204 -16.68 -10.32 -2.61
C ALA A 204 -16.79 -11.72 -1.97
N THR A 205 -16.86 -12.76 -2.80
CA THR A 205 -16.91 -14.15 -2.40
C THR A 205 -15.58 -14.58 -1.76
N MET A 206 -14.45 -14.28 -2.40
CA MET A 206 -13.14 -14.61 -1.83
C MET A 206 -12.91 -13.92 -0.49
N SER A 207 -13.28 -12.63 -0.38
CA SER A 207 -13.23 -11.88 0.86
C SER A 207 -14.12 -12.51 1.94
N SER A 208 -15.34 -12.90 1.59
CA SER A 208 -16.24 -13.62 2.51
C SER A 208 -15.62 -14.92 3.01
N HIS A 209 -14.97 -15.70 2.13
CA HIS A 209 -14.28 -16.93 2.51
C HIS A 209 -13.10 -16.68 3.44
N VAL A 210 -12.29 -15.65 3.18
CA VAL A 210 -11.22 -15.26 4.11
C VAL A 210 -11.79 -14.88 5.48
N GLN A 211 -12.85 -14.07 5.53
CA GLN A 211 -13.47 -13.67 6.81
C GLN A 211 -14.03 -14.86 7.59
N GLN A 212 -14.63 -15.84 6.89
CA GLN A 212 -15.06 -17.10 7.50
C GLN A 212 -13.87 -17.85 8.11
N GLY A 213 -12.74 -17.93 7.40
CA GLY A 213 -11.53 -18.58 7.89
C GLY A 213 -10.93 -17.89 9.11
N LEU A 214 -10.84 -16.56 9.09
CA LEU A 214 -10.37 -15.77 10.23
C LEU A 214 -11.26 -15.97 11.46
N THR A 215 -12.58 -16.03 11.27
CA THR A 215 -13.54 -16.30 12.36
C THR A 215 -13.34 -17.69 12.97
N LEU A 216 -12.90 -18.67 12.17
CA LEU A 216 -12.55 -20.02 12.65
C LEU A 216 -11.15 -20.10 13.30
N GLY A 217 -10.39 -18.99 13.26
CA GLY A 217 -9.07 -18.87 13.86
C GLY A 217 -7.92 -19.18 12.91
N PHE A 218 -8.15 -19.20 11.59
CA PHE A 218 -7.09 -19.35 10.59
C PHE A 218 -6.45 -17.99 10.30
N SER A 219 -5.25 -17.77 10.83
CA SER A 219 -4.47 -16.54 10.63
C SER A 219 -3.07 -16.79 10.09
N ASP A 220 -2.53 -18.01 10.25
CA ASP A 220 -1.33 -18.43 9.54
C ASP A 220 -1.61 -18.52 8.04
N ARG A 221 -0.68 -18.03 7.22
CA ARG A 221 -0.85 -17.96 5.77
C ARG A 221 -1.09 -19.34 5.15
N THR A 222 -0.31 -20.35 5.55
CA THR A 222 -0.42 -21.70 4.95
C THR A 222 -1.74 -22.37 5.33
N VAL A 223 -2.21 -22.15 6.56
CA VAL A 223 -3.51 -22.65 7.01
C VAL A 223 -4.65 -21.92 6.33
N LEU A 224 -4.56 -20.60 6.17
CA LEU A 224 -5.55 -19.81 5.45
C LEU A 224 -5.64 -20.22 3.98
N ASP A 225 -4.51 -20.45 3.31
CA ASP A 225 -4.47 -20.98 1.94
C ASP A 225 -5.15 -22.36 1.85
N GLY A 226 -4.85 -23.26 2.79
CA GLY A 226 -5.49 -24.57 2.87
C GLY A 226 -7.00 -24.50 3.14
N TRP A 227 -7.43 -23.53 3.95
CA TRP A 227 -8.83 -23.22 4.19
C TRP A 227 -9.52 -22.72 2.92
N LEU A 228 -8.92 -21.77 2.19
CA LEU A 228 -9.49 -21.22 0.97
C LEU A 228 -9.71 -22.30 -0.09
N TRP A 229 -8.73 -23.18 -0.30
CA TRP A 229 -8.90 -24.34 -1.18
C TRP A 229 -10.07 -25.23 -0.74
N LEU A 230 -10.15 -25.57 0.55
CA LEU A 230 -11.22 -26.40 1.08
C LEU A 230 -12.59 -25.73 0.88
N ARG A 231 -12.69 -24.43 1.13
CA ARG A 231 -13.93 -23.67 1.00
C ARG A 231 -14.40 -23.57 -0.45
N LEU A 232 -13.49 -23.39 -1.40
CA LEU A 232 -13.79 -23.38 -2.83
C LEU A 232 -14.27 -24.74 -3.34
N LEU A 233 -13.73 -25.85 -2.81
CA LEU A 233 -14.19 -27.21 -3.14
C LEU A 233 -15.58 -27.50 -2.56
N HIS A 234 -15.94 -26.87 -1.45
CA HIS A 234 -17.20 -27.06 -0.75
C HIS A 234 -17.91 -25.72 -0.46
N PRO A 235 -18.34 -24.97 -1.49
CA PRO A 235 -18.81 -23.58 -1.34
C PRO A 235 -20.11 -23.45 -0.54
N ARG A 236 -20.87 -24.54 -0.41
CA ARG A 236 -22.15 -24.58 0.32
C ARG A 236 -22.09 -25.36 1.63
N ALA A 237 -20.94 -25.93 1.99
CA ALA A 237 -20.83 -26.68 3.23
C ALA A 237 -21.07 -25.77 4.44
N VAL A 238 -21.77 -26.29 5.44
CA VAL A 238 -22.14 -25.56 6.65
C VAL A 238 -20.90 -25.38 7.53
N LEU A 239 -20.73 -24.17 8.05
CA LEU A 239 -19.63 -23.85 8.96
C LEU A 239 -20.04 -24.23 10.38
N VAL A 240 -19.36 -25.23 10.94
CA VAL A 240 -19.46 -25.57 12.36
C VAL A 240 -18.11 -25.22 13.00
N PRO A 241 -18.10 -24.39 14.07
CA PRO A 241 -16.86 -24.05 14.75
C PRO A 241 -16.14 -25.30 15.28
N PRO A 242 -14.83 -25.45 15.04
CA PRO A 242 -14.06 -26.55 15.58
C PRO A 242 -13.93 -26.43 17.11
N PRO A 243 -13.68 -27.54 17.82
CA PRO A 243 -13.47 -27.53 19.27
C PRO A 243 -12.39 -26.54 19.72
N VAL A 244 -12.59 -25.98 20.92
CA VAL A 244 -11.61 -25.10 21.58
C VAL A 244 -10.33 -25.88 21.92
N GLY A 245 -9.19 -25.19 21.94
CA GLY A 245 -7.88 -25.78 22.30
C GLY A 245 -7.11 -26.43 21.15
N LEU A 246 -7.71 -26.54 19.95
CA LEU A 246 -7.03 -27.04 18.77
C LEU A 246 -6.10 -25.98 18.15
N THR A 247 -4.94 -26.42 17.64
CA THR A 247 -4.07 -25.60 16.80
C THR A 247 -4.76 -25.24 15.48
N GLN A 248 -4.29 -24.21 14.78
CA GLN A 248 -4.90 -23.80 13.50
C GLN A 248 -4.93 -24.94 12.47
N GLN A 249 -3.87 -25.74 12.39
CA GLN A 249 -3.82 -26.90 11.49
C GLN A 249 -4.82 -27.99 11.90
N GLN A 250 -4.91 -28.31 13.20
CA GLN A 250 -5.87 -29.30 13.70
C GLN A 250 -7.32 -28.86 13.48
N ARG A 251 -7.60 -27.56 13.58
CA ARG A 251 -8.90 -26.97 13.24
C ARG A 251 -9.23 -27.17 11.77
N LEU A 252 -8.29 -26.89 10.87
CA LEU A 252 -8.47 -27.09 9.43
C LEU A 252 -8.73 -28.58 9.11
N ASP A 253 -7.96 -29.49 9.70
CA ASP A 253 -8.15 -30.94 9.51
C ASP A 253 -9.46 -31.46 10.12
N HIS A 254 -9.96 -30.83 11.18
CA HIS A 254 -11.29 -31.12 11.72
C HIS A 254 -12.39 -30.74 10.72
N VAL A 255 -12.36 -29.51 10.19
CA VAL A 255 -13.35 -29.04 9.18
C VAL A 255 -13.28 -29.90 7.92
N ARG A 256 -12.08 -30.25 7.46
CA ARG A 256 -11.88 -31.14 6.31
C ARG A 256 -12.52 -32.52 6.51
N ARG A 257 -12.40 -33.10 7.71
CA ARG A 257 -13.03 -34.40 8.02
C ARG A 257 -14.54 -34.28 8.08
N GLN A 258 -15.07 -33.22 8.69
CA GLN A 258 -16.50 -32.97 8.78
C GLN A 258 -17.13 -32.91 7.39
N TRP A 259 -16.59 -32.09 6.49
CA TRP A 259 -17.17 -31.92 5.15
C TRP A 259 -16.98 -33.12 4.22
N ARG A 260 -16.01 -33.99 4.50
CA ARG A 260 -15.89 -35.30 3.83
C ARG A 260 -16.90 -36.31 4.38
N GLY A 261 -17.23 -36.25 5.66
CA GLY A 261 -18.21 -37.11 6.31
C GLY A 261 -19.65 -36.85 5.87
N ASP A 262 -19.98 -35.59 5.52
CA ASP A 262 -21.29 -35.17 5.00
C ASP A 262 -21.53 -35.55 3.51
N GLN A 263 -20.58 -36.24 2.86
CA GLN A 263 -20.71 -36.74 1.48
C GLN A 263 -21.14 -38.23 1.39
N LEU A 264 -21.56 -38.84 2.51
CA LEU A 264 -22.20 -40.16 2.59
C LEU A 264 -23.66 -40.02 3.03
#